data_AF-R6LXY9-F1
#
_entry.id   AF-R6LXY9-F1
#
_cell.length_a   1.000
_cell.length_b   1.000
_cell.length_c   1.000
_cell.angle_alpha   90.00
_cell.angle_beta   90.00
_cell.angle_gamma   90.00
#
_symmetry.space_group_name_H-M   'P 1'
#
loop_
_entity.id
_entity.type
_entity.pdbx_description
1 polymer ?
#
loop_
_entity_poly.entity_id
_entity_poly.type
_entity_poly.pdbx_seq_one_letter_code
_entity_poly.pdbx_strand_id
1 'polypeptide(L)'
;MSIVVSSKITDNIRVDKQNDFLKRQNLLMEYTKSGIDFNYFVQNMLNEKKLSVKHVQDFFFEDLFYGYQRDTYVYNVCDFEKQYVTENEFLKRVQQYYSYVDNNRYNDIINIIGDIEEKQLVAMRVFYGYDMKSIIKVKMIFGKKNPVYKKGGVKDTISYIPVEWDIVKQQIVIKVAPKRRPVNSECKPEYLNKFFLKKMKDMFEIKIQSFESIHKETICEMSRDLYMQIYNKMVSKKPAGIDAYVKEISSGLNNILKIEALELKATTNNIFNIEDNLKKNIENIMMADVMYEMKNGSYEGIQGVVTYLKFKDGKHISARLKGENCCDPIFDSETYMALRSAIENAQQIQRLAVVWLEEFDKLRVTYDATDDECLNIHFYKNLSSEEFEYALQEYREYEKGIKNKDDSLFEMESQAQ
;
A
#
# COMPACT_ATOMS: atom_id res chain seq x y z
N MET A 1 -32.56 -27.75 3.81
CA MET A 1 -31.20 -27.89 4.38
C MET A 1 -30.97 -26.68 5.27
N SER A 2 -30.55 -26.87 6.52
CA SER A 2 -30.25 -25.76 7.43
C SER A 2 -28.91 -25.14 7.05
N ILE A 3 -28.86 -23.83 6.87
CA ILE A 3 -27.62 -23.09 6.66
C ILE A 3 -26.90 -22.95 8.00
N VAL A 4 -25.57 -23.08 7.99
CA VAL A 4 -24.71 -22.84 9.15
C VAL A 4 -23.68 -21.78 8.79
N VAL A 5 -23.59 -20.71 9.58
CA VAL A 5 -22.65 -19.61 9.33
C VAL A 5 -21.50 -19.71 10.34
N SER A 6 -20.30 -19.96 9.83
CA SER A 6 -19.11 -20.14 10.66
C SER A 6 -18.54 -18.82 11.17
N SER A 7 -18.18 -18.77 12.46
CA SER A 7 -17.43 -17.66 13.03
C SER A 7 -16.05 -17.48 12.38
N LYS A 8 -15.50 -18.52 11.74
CA LYS A 8 -14.24 -18.42 10.97
C LYS A 8 -14.36 -17.44 9.79
N ILE A 9 -15.57 -17.20 9.27
CA ILE A 9 -15.82 -16.18 8.23
C ILE A 9 -16.08 -14.84 8.90
N THR A 10 -17.02 -14.77 9.83
CA THR A 10 -17.48 -13.48 10.39
C THR A 10 -16.43 -12.77 11.25
N ASP A 11 -15.49 -13.52 11.85
CA ASP A 11 -14.30 -12.96 12.53
C ASP A 11 -13.36 -12.21 11.56
N ASN A 12 -13.50 -12.44 10.25
CA ASN A 12 -12.79 -11.74 9.18
C ASN A 12 -13.61 -10.59 8.56
N ILE A 13 -14.80 -10.30 9.10
CA ILE A 13 -15.65 -9.18 8.66
C ILE A 13 -15.61 -8.09 9.72
N ARG A 14 -15.52 -6.83 9.32
CA ARG A 14 -15.40 -5.73 10.28
C ARG A 14 -16.70 -5.49 11.04
N VAL A 15 -16.62 -5.19 12.33
CA VAL A 15 -17.82 -4.99 13.18
C VAL A 15 -18.67 -3.80 12.71
N ASP A 16 -18.03 -2.71 12.29
CA ASP A 16 -18.73 -1.57 11.69
C ASP A 16 -19.48 -1.97 10.42
N LYS A 17 -18.87 -2.81 9.58
CA LYS A 17 -19.51 -3.33 8.34
C LYS A 17 -20.62 -4.34 8.61
N GLN A 18 -20.48 -5.17 9.64
CA GLN A 18 -21.57 -6.03 10.12
C GLN A 18 -22.79 -5.19 10.52
N ASN A 19 -22.57 -4.12 11.29
CA ASN A 19 -23.63 -3.21 11.72
C ASN A 19 -24.26 -2.45 10.54
N ASP A 20 -23.44 -1.93 9.62
CA ASP A 20 -23.91 -1.25 8.41
C ASP A 20 -24.78 -2.17 7.55
N PHE A 21 -24.37 -3.44 7.38
CA PHE A 21 -25.14 -4.45 6.65
C PHE A 21 -26.50 -4.67 7.31
N LEU A 22 -26.54 -4.95 8.62
CA LEU A 22 -27.80 -5.17 9.32
C LEU A 22 -28.70 -3.93 9.33
N LYS A 23 -28.13 -2.73 9.39
CA LYS A 23 -28.88 -1.47 9.27
C LYS A 23 -29.59 -1.37 7.91
N ARG A 24 -28.88 -1.69 6.82
CA ARG A 24 -29.47 -1.70 5.46
C ARG A 24 -30.55 -2.77 5.28
N GLN A 25 -30.49 -3.84 6.06
CA GLN A 25 -31.50 -4.90 6.06
C GLN A 25 -32.64 -4.65 7.08
N ASN A 26 -32.63 -3.52 7.82
CA ASN A 26 -33.56 -3.22 8.91
C ASN A 26 -33.55 -4.24 10.07
N LEU A 27 -32.42 -4.91 10.30
CA LEU A 27 -32.26 -5.96 11.32
C LEU A 27 -31.38 -5.55 12.50
N LEU A 28 -30.77 -4.36 12.48
CA LEU A 28 -29.81 -3.94 13.51
C LEU A 28 -30.41 -3.94 14.92
N MET A 29 -31.63 -3.42 15.10
CA MET A 29 -32.28 -3.41 16.43
C MET A 29 -32.61 -4.82 16.92
N GLU A 30 -33.03 -5.72 16.03
CA GLU A 30 -33.32 -7.12 16.37
C GLU A 30 -32.04 -7.83 16.82
N TYR A 31 -30.93 -7.62 16.10
CA TYR A 31 -29.61 -8.12 16.47
C TYR A 31 -29.16 -7.59 17.84
N THR A 32 -29.20 -6.28 18.06
CA THR A 32 -28.77 -5.69 19.34
C THR A 32 -29.59 -6.21 20.52
N LYS A 33 -30.90 -6.44 20.35
CA LYS A 33 -31.78 -7.00 21.38
C LYS A 33 -31.54 -8.50 21.62
N SER A 34 -31.11 -9.23 20.60
CA SER A 34 -30.93 -10.69 20.67
C SER A 34 -29.77 -11.13 21.58
N GLY A 35 -28.72 -10.31 21.70
CA GLY A 35 -27.54 -10.62 22.52
C GLY A 35 -26.72 -11.83 22.06
N ILE A 36 -26.96 -12.36 20.87
CA ILE A 36 -26.21 -13.48 20.29
C ILE A 36 -25.09 -12.99 19.36
N ASP A 37 -24.09 -13.82 19.10
CA ASP A 37 -23.01 -13.48 18.17
C ASP A 37 -23.54 -13.31 16.73
N PHE A 38 -22.89 -12.43 15.97
CA PHE A 38 -23.28 -12.07 14.60
C PHE A 38 -23.47 -13.30 13.68
N ASN A 39 -22.61 -14.31 13.77
CA ASN A 39 -22.73 -15.51 12.94
C ASN A 39 -24.03 -16.29 13.24
N TYR A 40 -24.40 -16.45 14.51
CA TYR A 40 -25.65 -17.11 14.89
C TYR A 40 -26.86 -16.28 14.48
N PHE A 41 -26.78 -14.95 14.62
CA PHE A 41 -27.85 -14.07 14.16
C PHE A 41 -28.09 -14.18 12.66
N VAL A 42 -27.04 -14.04 11.83
CA VAL A 42 -27.14 -14.17 10.38
C VAL A 42 -27.63 -15.57 9.99
N GLN A 43 -27.16 -16.62 10.67
CA GLN A 43 -27.63 -17.98 10.45
C GLN A 43 -29.14 -18.11 10.68
N ASN A 44 -29.66 -17.59 11.79
CA ASN A 44 -31.09 -17.62 12.09
C ASN A 44 -31.89 -16.86 11.03
N MET A 45 -31.45 -15.66 10.66
CA MET A 45 -32.12 -14.84 9.65
C MET A 45 -32.15 -15.50 8.26
N LEU A 46 -31.09 -16.24 7.89
CA LEU A 46 -31.04 -17.01 6.64
C LEU A 46 -32.01 -18.22 6.69
N ASN A 47 -32.04 -18.96 7.80
CA ASN A 47 -32.92 -20.11 7.96
C ASN A 47 -34.41 -19.71 8.05
N GLU A 48 -34.69 -18.54 8.63
CA GLU A 48 -36.01 -17.91 8.66
C GLU A 48 -36.39 -17.23 7.32
N LYS A 49 -35.48 -17.20 6.33
CA LYS A 49 -35.64 -16.53 5.03
C LYS A 49 -35.88 -15.00 5.14
N LYS A 50 -35.51 -14.38 6.26
CA LYS A 50 -35.46 -12.92 6.43
C LYS A 50 -34.26 -12.30 5.69
N LEU A 51 -33.19 -13.08 5.50
CA LEU A 51 -32.06 -12.74 4.66
C LEU A 51 -31.93 -13.68 3.47
N SER A 52 -31.48 -13.12 2.35
CA SER A 52 -31.09 -13.88 1.15
C SER A 52 -29.65 -14.35 1.29
N VAL A 53 -29.39 -15.63 0.99
CA VAL A 53 -28.04 -16.22 0.91
C VAL A 53 -27.15 -15.39 0.00
N LYS A 54 -27.64 -15.03 -1.19
CA LYS A 54 -26.92 -14.23 -2.17
C LYS A 54 -26.50 -12.88 -1.60
N HIS A 55 -27.40 -12.17 -0.92
CA HIS A 55 -27.07 -10.86 -0.34
C HIS A 55 -26.00 -10.94 0.75
N VAL A 56 -26.04 -11.96 1.60
CA VAL A 56 -25.03 -12.18 2.64
C VAL A 56 -23.69 -12.58 2.02
N GLN A 57 -23.71 -13.46 1.01
CA GLN A 57 -22.53 -13.87 0.26
C GLN A 57 -21.88 -12.70 -0.47
N ASP A 58 -22.67 -11.81 -1.08
CA ASP A 58 -22.18 -10.62 -1.75
C ASP A 58 -21.58 -9.63 -0.76
N PHE A 59 -22.21 -9.44 0.40
CA PHE A 59 -21.68 -8.65 1.49
C PHE A 59 -20.32 -9.17 2.00
N PHE A 60 -20.22 -10.47 2.29
CA PHE A 60 -18.96 -11.07 2.73
C PHE A 60 -17.88 -10.98 1.65
N PHE A 61 -18.23 -11.17 0.38
CA PHE A 61 -17.27 -11.04 -0.72
C PHE A 61 -16.61 -9.66 -0.73
N GLU A 62 -17.40 -8.58 -0.67
CA GLU A 62 -16.88 -7.21 -0.72
C GLU A 62 -15.98 -6.89 0.49
N ASP A 63 -16.42 -7.23 1.71
CA ASP A 63 -15.65 -6.91 2.91
C ASP A 63 -14.38 -7.77 3.03
N LEU A 64 -14.43 -9.04 2.60
CA LEU A 64 -13.23 -9.86 2.54
C LEU A 64 -12.22 -9.35 1.51
N PHE A 65 -12.65 -8.63 0.46
CA PHE A 65 -11.78 -8.14 -0.59
C PHE A 65 -10.93 -6.93 -0.17
N TYR A 66 -11.49 -5.99 0.61
CA TYR A 66 -10.78 -4.80 1.05
C TYR A 66 -10.66 -4.74 2.59
N GLY A 67 -11.77 -4.82 3.33
CA GLY A 67 -11.88 -4.79 4.80
C GLY A 67 -10.58 -4.84 5.62
N TYR A 68 -10.18 -6.01 6.11
CA TYR A 68 -8.95 -6.17 6.91
C TYR A 68 -7.66 -6.32 6.09
N GLN A 69 -7.74 -6.24 4.76
CA GLN A 69 -6.68 -6.64 3.82
C GLN A 69 -5.63 -5.55 3.65
N ARG A 70 -4.85 -5.33 4.71
CA ARG A 70 -3.96 -4.18 4.85
C ARG A 70 -2.62 -4.31 4.13
N ASP A 71 -2.17 -5.52 3.80
CA ASP A 71 -0.96 -5.74 3.00
C ASP A 71 -1.39 -6.10 1.57
N THR A 72 -1.05 -5.24 0.61
CA THR A 72 -1.43 -5.42 -0.80
C THR A 72 -0.21 -5.50 -1.70
N TYR A 73 -0.10 -6.57 -2.48
CA TYR A 73 1.02 -6.86 -3.37
C TYR A 73 0.59 -6.70 -4.82
N VAL A 74 1.24 -5.79 -5.55
CA VAL A 74 0.95 -5.47 -6.95
C VAL A 74 2.07 -6.00 -7.83
N TYR A 75 1.71 -6.87 -8.78
CA TYR A 75 2.59 -7.49 -9.76
C TYR A 75 2.24 -7.00 -11.15
N ASN A 76 3.25 -6.68 -11.96
CA ASN A 76 3.05 -6.40 -13.38
C ASN A 76 3.03 -7.73 -14.15
N VAL A 77 2.02 -7.91 -15.00
CA VAL A 77 1.87 -9.08 -15.87
C VAL A 77 2.35 -8.71 -17.25
N CYS A 78 3.34 -9.42 -17.79
CA CYS A 78 3.83 -9.18 -19.15
C CYS A 78 3.23 -10.11 -20.20
N ASP A 79 2.83 -11.31 -19.78
CA ASP A 79 2.35 -12.34 -20.71
C ASP A 79 1.45 -13.35 -20.01
N PHE A 80 0.55 -13.95 -20.77
CA PHE A 80 -0.35 -15.02 -20.34
C PHE A 80 -0.99 -15.69 -21.56
N GLU A 81 -1.45 -16.93 -21.39
CA GLU A 81 -2.11 -17.65 -22.47
C GLU A 81 -3.50 -17.07 -22.76
N LYS A 82 -3.65 -16.44 -23.94
CA LYS A 82 -4.88 -15.71 -24.34
C LYS A 82 -6.14 -16.58 -24.33
N GLN A 83 -5.99 -17.89 -24.57
CA GLN A 83 -7.11 -18.82 -24.55
C GLN A 83 -7.82 -18.82 -23.20
N TYR A 84 -7.09 -18.69 -22.09
CA TYR A 84 -7.65 -18.68 -20.74
C TYR A 84 -8.35 -17.37 -20.36
N VAL A 85 -8.44 -16.41 -21.28
CA VAL A 85 -9.12 -15.12 -21.06
C VAL A 85 -10.44 -15.05 -21.85
N THR A 86 -10.93 -16.22 -22.24
CA THR A 86 -12.28 -16.43 -22.81
C THR A 86 -13.16 -17.13 -21.78
N GLU A 87 -14.45 -16.83 -21.79
CA GLU A 87 -15.40 -17.33 -20.77
C GLU A 87 -15.32 -18.84 -20.53
N ASN A 88 -15.39 -19.62 -21.61
CA ASN A 88 -15.46 -21.08 -21.52
C ASN A 88 -14.14 -21.71 -21.09
N GLU A 89 -13.03 -21.31 -21.69
CA GLU A 89 -11.72 -21.88 -21.38
C GLU A 89 -11.24 -21.45 -19.99
N PHE A 90 -11.56 -20.22 -19.57
CA PHE A 90 -11.30 -19.77 -18.20
C PHE A 90 -12.01 -20.66 -17.17
N LEU A 91 -13.32 -20.86 -17.32
CA LEU A 91 -14.09 -21.68 -16.38
C LEU A 91 -13.61 -23.13 -16.37
N LYS A 92 -13.38 -23.73 -17.55
CA LYS A 92 -12.81 -25.08 -17.66
C LYS A 92 -11.46 -25.18 -16.95
N ARG A 93 -10.59 -24.17 -17.12
CA ARG A 93 -9.28 -24.14 -16.49
C ARG A 93 -9.40 -24.04 -14.97
N VAL A 94 -10.30 -23.21 -14.46
CA VAL A 94 -10.60 -23.16 -13.02
C VAL A 94 -11.10 -24.50 -12.50
N GLN A 95 -12.01 -25.15 -13.23
CA GLN A 95 -12.59 -26.46 -12.86
C GLN A 95 -11.55 -27.60 -12.85
N GLN A 96 -10.48 -27.51 -13.63
CA GLN A 96 -9.37 -28.46 -13.56
C GLN A 96 -8.65 -28.42 -12.20
N TYR A 97 -8.58 -27.24 -11.57
CA TYR A 97 -7.98 -27.05 -10.25
C TYR A 97 -9.00 -27.14 -9.11
N TYR A 98 -10.25 -26.77 -9.40
CA TYR A 98 -11.34 -26.62 -8.43
C TYR A 98 -12.64 -27.16 -9.03
N SER A 99 -12.77 -28.49 -9.09
CA SER A 99 -13.87 -29.19 -9.77
C SER A 99 -15.28 -28.87 -9.24
N TYR A 100 -15.38 -28.33 -8.02
CA TYR A 100 -16.64 -27.90 -7.41
C TYR A 100 -17.11 -26.51 -7.86
N VAL A 101 -16.31 -25.77 -8.63
CA VAL A 101 -16.69 -24.47 -9.19
C VAL A 101 -17.65 -24.69 -10.36
N ASP A 102 -18.86 -24.21 -10.25
CA ASP A 102 -19.94 -24.48 -11.20
C ASP A 102 -20.17 -23.34 -12.21
N ASN A 103 -19.77 -22.10 -11.90
CA ASN A 103 -20.00 -20.94 -12.76
C ASN A 103 -19.01 -19.77 -12.53
N ASN A 104 -19.08 -18.76 -13.41
CA ASN A 104 -18.21 -17.57 -13.43
C ASN A 104 -18.49 -16.53 -12.32
N ARG A 105 -19.52 -16.77 -11.49
CA ARG A 105 -19.88 -16.00 -10.29
C ARG A 105 -20.00 -16.91 -9.06
N TYR A 106 -19.17 -17.96 -9.02
CA TYR A 106 -19.14 -18.91 -7.93
C TYR A 106 -18.93 -18.22 -6.59
N ASN A 107 -19.77 -18.53 -5.61
CA ASN A 107 -19.63 -18.00 -4.26
C ASN A 107 -20.14 -19.07 -3.29
N ASP A 108 -19.22 -19.62 -2.49
CA ASP A 108 -19.53 -20.63 -1.47
C ASP A 108 -19.09 -20.17 -0.08
N ILE A 109 -18.85 -18.86 0.11
CA ILE A 109 -18.25 -18.30 1.33
C ILE A 109 -18.99 -18.78 2.59
N ILE A 110 -20.33 -18.79 2.58
CA ILE A 110 -21.16 -19.16 3.73
C ILE A 110 -21.06 -20.66 4.08
N ASN A 111 -20.90 -21.54 3.10
CA ASN A 111 -21.00 -22.99 3.32
C ASN A 111 -19.65 -23.63 3.70
N ILE A 112 -18.63 -22.83 3.99
CA ILE A 112 -17.32 -23.31 4.44
C ILE A 112 -17.43 -23.73 5.90
N ILE A 113 -17.94 -24.94 6.10
CA ILE A 113 -18.11 -25.59 7.40
C ILE A 113 -17.06 -26.71 7.57
N GLY A 114 -16.32 -27.06 6.51
CA GLY A 114 -15.32 -28.15 6.46
C GLY A 114 -13.86 -27.70 6.41
N ASP A 115 -12.99 -28.57 5.92
CA ASP A 115 -11.57 -28.25 5.72
C ASP A 115 -11.42 -27.25 4.56
N ILE A 116 -11.02 -26.02 4.88
CA ILE A 116 -10.74 -24.98 3.88
C ILE A 116 -9.67 -25.41 2.88
N GLU A 117 -8.80 -26.37 3.22
CA GLU A 117 -7.81 -26.89 2.27
C GLU A 117 -8.47 -27.71 1.14
N GLU A 118 -9.61 -28.36 1.38
CA GLU A 118 -10.37 -29.07 0.33
C GLU A 118 -11.17 -28.10 -0.56
N LYS A 119 -11.63 -26.98 0.02
CA LYS A 119 -12.37 -25.91 -0.67
C LYS A 119 -11.62 -24.58 -0.65
N GLN A 120 -10.39 -24.62 -1.15
CA GLN A 120 -9.48 -23.48 -1.09
C GLN A 120 -9.96 -22.25 -1.88
N LEU A 121 -10.62 -22.42 -3.04
CA LEU A 121 -11.25 -21.31 -3.76
C LEU A 121 -12.67 -21.11 -3.20
N VAL A 122 -12.89 -19.99 -2.52
CA VAL A 122 -14.14 -19.75 -1.78
C VAL A 122 -15.15 -18.92 -2.55
N ALA A 123 -14.67 -18.05 -3.43
CA ALA A 123 -15.49 -17.26 -4.32
C ALA A 123 -14.69 -16.76 -5.52
N MET A 124 -15.41 -16.52 -6.61
CA MET A 124 -14.89 -16.02 -7.87
C MET A 124 -15.95 -15.14 -8.55
N ARG A 125 -15.51 -14.02 -9.12
CA ARG A 125 -16.33 -13.16 -9.98
C ARG A 125 -15.53 -12.74 -11.21
N VAL A 126 -16.06 -13.08 -12.37
CA VAL A 126 -15.51 -12.68 -13.68
C VAL A 126 -16.24 -11.44 -14.19
N PHE A 127 -15.47 -10.49 -14.71
CA PHE A 127 -15.95 -9.26 -15.32
C PHE A 127 -15.58 -9.27 -16.81
N TYR A 128 -16.55 -8.90 -17.65
CA TYR A 128 -16.44 -8.96 -19.10
C TYR A 128 -16.36 -7.56 -19.70
N GLY A 129 -15.70 -7.46 -20.86
CA GLY A 129 -15.71 -6.26 -21.68
C GLY A 129 -17.08 -6.02 -22.33
N TYR A 130 -17.19 -4.95 -23.10
CA TYR A 130 -18.41 -4.61 -23.84
C TYR A 130 -18.85 -5.69 -24.82
N ASP A 131 -17.93 -6.52 -25.30
CA ASP A 131 -18.21 -7.66 -26.17
C ASP A 131 -18.87 -8.84 -25.46
N MET A 132 -18.98 -8.80 -24.12
CA MET A 132 -19.51 -9.84 -23.25
C MET A 132 -18.81 -11.21 -23.41
N LYS A 133 -17.62 -11.24 -24.02
CA LYS A 133 -16.86 -12.47 -24.31
C LYS A 133 -15.45 -12.42 -23.75
N SER A 134 -14.81 -11.26 -23.84
CA SER A 134 -13.46 -11.04 -23.35
C SER A 134 -13.49 -10.76 -21.86
N ILE A 135 -12.71 -11.51 -21.09
CA ILE A 135 -12.54 -11.27 -19.67
C ILE A 135 -11.62 -10.06 -19.48
N ILE A 136 -12.11 -9.03 -18.80
CA ILE A 136 -11.31 -7.82 -18.51
C ILE A 136 -10.72 -7.85 -17.09
N LYS A 137 -11.38 -8.56 -16.18
CA LYS A 137 -10.96 -8.68 -14.78
C LYS A 137 -11.53 -9.93 -14.15
N VAL A 138 -10.77 -10.52 -13.24
CA VAL A 138 -11.20 -11.63 -12.40
C VAL A 138 -10.90 -11.28 -10.95
N LYS A 139 -11.88 -11.48 -10.07
CA LYS A 139 -11.69 -11.42 -8.63
C LYS A 139 -11.90 -12.80 -8.03
N MET A 140 -10.91 -13.31 -7.33
CA MET A 140 -10.97 -14.58 -6.60
C MET A 140 -10.73 -14.32 -5.11
N ILE A 141 -11.31 -15.15 -4.25
CA ILE A 141 -10.97 -15.20 -2.84
C ILE A 141 -10.57 -16.63 -2.54
N PHE A 142 -9.36 -16.83 -2.02
CA PHE A 142 -8.90 -18.10 -1.53
C PHE A 142 -8.95 -18.15 0.00
N GLY A 143 -9.15 -19.32 0.59
CA GLY A 143 -9.02 -19.53 2.03
C GLY A 143 -7.83 -20.43 2.35
N LYS A 144 -7.13 -20.16 3.44
CA LYS A 144 -6.05 -21.02 3.96
C LYS A 144 -6.14 -21.12 5.48
N LYS A 145 -5.88 -22.30 6.04
CA LYS A 145 -5.78 -22.44 7.51
C LYS A 145 -4.65 -21.57 8.03
N ASN A 146 -4.95 -20.78 9.05
CA ASN A 146 -3.99 -19.93 9.73
C ASN A 146 -4.25 -19.95 11.25
N PRO A 147 -3.79 -21.00 11.96
CA PRO A 147 -3.88 -21.03 13.41
C PRO A 147 -3.05 -19.89 14.02
N VAL A 148 -3.59 -19.25 15.06
CA VAL A 148 -2.95 -18.10 15.74
C VAL A 148 -2.86 -18.32 17.24
N TYR A 149 -1.81 -17.81 17.87
CA TYR A 149 -1.70 -17.81 19.33
C TYR A 149 -2.58 -16.72 19.95
N LYS A 150 -3.51 -17.10 20.82
CA LYS A 150 -4.33 -16.20 21.65
C LYS A 150 -4.15 -16.49 23.15
N LYS A 151 -4.69 -15.61 24.00
CA LYS A 151 -4.82 -15.91 25.44
C LYS A 151 -5.69 -17.16 25.58
N GLY A 152 -5.16 -18.22 26.18
CA GLY A 152 -5.85 -19.52 26.31
C GLY A 152 -5.44 -20.60 25.30
N GLY A 153 -4.49 -20.33 24.40
CA GLY A 153 -3.91 -21.34 23.51
C GLY A 153 -3.97 -20.99 22.03
N VAL A 154 -3.91 -22.01 21.18
CA VAL A 154 -4.01 -21.87 19.72
C VAL A 154 -5.49 -21.77 19.34
N LYS A 155 -5.86 -20.72 18.60
CA LYS A 155 -7.18 -20.60 17.96
C LYS A 155 -7.02 -20.91 16.47
N ASP A 156 -7.81 -21.86 15.99
CA ASP A 156 -7.93 -22.12 14.56
C ASP A 156 -8.65 -20.97 13.86
N THR A 157 -7.98 -20.35 12.90
CA THR A 157 -8.57 -19.30 12.06
C THR A 157 -8.31 -19.57 10.59
N ILE A 158 -8.99 -18.81 9.73
CA ILE A 158 -8.79 -18.84 8.28
C ILE A 158 -8.30 -17.46 7.85
N SER A 159 -7.28 -17.46 6.99
CA SER A 159 -6.92 -16.30 6.19
C SER A 159 -7.64 -16.37 4.85
N TYR A 160 -8.43 -15.35 4.54
CA TYR A 160 -9.02 -15.14 3.21
C TYR A 160 -8.10 -14.22 2.42
N ILE A 161 -7.70 -14.67 1.23
CA ILE A 161 -6.71 -14.05 0.35
C ILE A 161 -7.39 -13.64 -0.95
N PRO A 162 -7.80 -12.37 -1.06
CA PRO A 162 -8.28 -11.81 -2.31
C PRO A 162 -7.18 -11.72 -3.35
N VAL A 163 -7.52 -12.10 -4.56
CA VAL A 163 -6.68 -11.96 -5.75
C VAL A 163 -7.50 -11.27 -6.83
N GLU A 164 -6.99 -10.14 -7.31
CA GLU A 164 -7.49 -9.48 -8.52
C GLU A 164 -6.52 -9.76 -9.66
N TRP A 165 -7.00 -10.31 -10.76
CA TRP A 165 -6.28 -10.30 -12.03
C TRP A 165 -6.97 -9.32 -12.95
N ASP A 166 -6.32 -8.19 -13.22
CA ASP A 166 -6.82 -7.15 -14.11
C ASP A 166 -6.07 -7.27 -15.44
N ILE A 167 -6.79 -7.75 -16.47
CA ILE A 167 -6.22 -8.03 -17.78
C ILE A 167 -5.93 -6.73 -18.52
N VAL A 168 -6.78 -5.71 -18.33
CA VAL A 168 -6.66 -4.41 -18.99
C VAL A 168 -5.50 -3.62 -18.40
N LYS A 169 -5.39 -3.58 -17.07
CA LYS A 169 -4.26 -2.95 -16.37
C LYS A 169 -2.98 -3.81 -16.37
N GLN A 170 -3.03 -5.01 -16.94
CA GLN A 170 -1.92 -5.97 -16.98
C GLN A 170 -1.26 -6.17 -15.61
N GLN A 171 -2.08 -6.46 -14.58
CA GLN A 171 -1.59 -6.62 -13.22
C GLN A 171 -2.31 -7.70 -12.44
N ILE A 172 -1.61 -8.27 -11.45
CA ILE A 172 -2.20 -9.06 -10.38
C ILE A 172 -2.06 -8.30 -9.08
N VAL A 173 -3.14 -8.20 -8.32
CA VAL A 173 -3.17 -7.62 -6.98
C VAL A 173 -3.58 -8.68 -5.98
N ILE A 174 -2.69 -9.05 -5.07
CA ILE A 174 -2.97 -10.00 -3.99
C ILE A 174 -3.03 -9.25 -2.68
N LYS A 175 -4.11 -9.44 -1.91
CA LYS A 175 -4.31 -8.74 -0.64
C LYS A 175 -4.30 -9.73 0.51
N VAL A 176 -3.71 -9.34 1.63
CA VAL A 176 -3.59 -10.21 2.81
C VAL A 176 -3.90 -9.43 4.08
N ALA A 177 -4.75 -10.01 4.92
CA ALA A 177 -5.04 -9.51 6.25
C ALA A 177 -3.96 -10.02 7.22
N PRO A 178 -3.07 -9.15 7.75
CA PRO A 178 -2.02 -9.58 8.66
C PRO A 178 -2.63 -10.09 9.97
N LYS A 179 -2.43 -11.38 10.25
CA LYS A 179 -2.82 -11.98 11.53
C LYS A 179 -1.73 -11.75 12.57
N ARG A 180 -2.14 -11.44 13.80
CA ARG A 180 -1.21 -11.33 14.93
C ARG A 180 -0.79 -12.72 15.40
N ARG A 181 0.52 -12.95 15.49
CA ARG A 181 1.13 -14.19 16.01
C ARG A 181 0.59 -15.47 15.35
N PRO A 182 0.73 -15.61 14.01
CA PRO A 182 0.45 -16.87 13.35
C PRO A 182 1.36 -17.96 13.94
N VAL A 183 0.83 -19.17 14.10
CA VAL A 183 1.61 -20.32 14.57
C VAL A 183 2.69 -20.69 13.55
N ASN A 184 2.35 -20.60 12.26
CA ASN A 184 3.23 -20.92 11.14
C ASN A 184 3.70 -19.64 10.45
N SER A 185 5.01 -19.51 10.22
CA SER A 185 5.60 -18.36 9.52
C SER A 185 5.11 -18.23 8.08
N GLU A 186 4.81 -19.34 7.40
CA GLU A 186 4.25 -19.38 6.05
C GLU A 186 2.86 -18.71 5.93
N CYS A 187 2.21 -18.45 7.06
CA CYS A 187 0.94 -17.74 7.12
C CYS A 187 1.10 -16.23 7.30
N LYS A 188 2.32 -15.69 7.20
CA LYS A 188 2.56 -14.25 7.14
C LYS A 188 2.30 -13.71 5.72
N PRO A 189 1.94 -12.42 5.60
CA PRO A 189 1.64 -11.80 4.31
C PRO A 189 2.68 -12.08 3.22
N GLU A 190 3.97 -11.97 3.54
CA GLU A 190 5.09 -12.11 2.60
C GLU A 190 5.21 -13.50 1.95
N TYR A 191 4.68 -14.55 2.60
CA TYR A 191 4.67 -15.91 2.06
C TYR A 191 3.34 -16.26 1.41
N LEU A 192 2.22 -15.77 1.98
CA LEU A 192 0.89 -16.02 1.45
C LEU A 192 0.71 -15.42 0.05
N ASN A 193 1.19 -14.19 -0.18
CA ASN A 193 1.11 -13.58 -1.51
C ASN A 193 1.86 -14.43 -2.55
N LYS A 194 3.09 -14.88 -2.27
CA LYS A 194 3.91 -15.66 -3.20
C LYS A 194 3.29 -17.02 -3.49
N PHE A 195 2.71 -17.66 -2.45
CA PHE A 195 1.99 -18.92 -2.60
C PHE A 195 0.81 -18.80 -3.57
N PHE A 196 -0.03 -17.78 -3.41
CA PHE A 196 -1.19 -17.58 -4.28
C PHE A 196 -0.84 -16.99 -5.64
N LEU A 197 0.22 -16.19 -5.74
CA LEU A 197 0.79 -15.78 -7.03
C LEU A 197 1.23 -16.98 -7.84
N LYS A 198 2.00 -17.90 -7.22
CA LYS A 198 2.44 -19.14 -7.88
C LYS A 198 1.23 -19.94 -8.39
N LYS A 199 0.18 -20.08 -7.59
CA LYS A 199 -1.06 -20.74 -8.02
C LYS A 199 -1.67 -20.06 -9.25
N MET A 200 -1.78 -18.73 -9.26
CA MET A 200 -2.30 -18.00 -10.42
C MET A 200 -1.42 -18.21 -11.66
N LYS A 201 -0.09 -18.17 -11.51
CA LYS A 201 0.86 -18.44 -12.60
C LYS A 201 0.71 -19.85 -13.15
N ASP A 202 0.60 -20.85 -12.29
CA ASP A 202 0.44 -22.25 -12.69
C ASP A 202 -0.93 -22.48 -13.36
N MET A 203 -2.00 -21.88 -12.82
CA MET A 203 -3.35 -22.01 -13.36
C MET A 203 -3.52 -21.35 -14.73
N PHE A 204 -2.94 -20.18 -14.96
CA PHE A 204 -3.24 -19.37 -16.15
C PHE A 204 -2.02 -19.06 -17.01
N GLU A 205 -0.90 -19.74 -16.74
CA GLU A 205 0.38 -19.60 -17.47
C GLU A 205 0.86 -18.15 -17.50
N ILE A 206 0.68 -17.44 -16.38
CA ILE A 206 0.98 -16.01 -16.25
C ILE A 206 2.49 -15.82 -16.04
N LYS A 207 3.06 -14.90 -16.82
CA LYS A 207 4.42 -14.38 -16.62
C LYS A 207 4.34 -12.97 -16.05
N ILE A 208 5.16 -12.72 -15.04
CA ILE A 208 5.28 -11.41 -14.39
C ILE A 208 6.57 -10.74 -14.84
N GLN A 209 6.54 -9.41 -14.85
CA GLN A 209 7.71 -8.57 -15.09
C GLN A 209 8.20 -8.00 -13.77
N SER A 210 9.52 -8.09 -13.54
CA SER A 210 10.19 -7.43 -12.43
C SER A 210 10.07 -5.90 -12.54
N PHE A 211 9.97 -5.22 -11.42
CA PHE A 211 10.10 -3.77 -11.34
C PHE A 211 11.55 -3.29 -11.38
N GLU A 212 12.52 -4.20 -11.23
CA GLU A 212 13.96 -3.90 -11.20
C GLU A 212 14.30 -2.76 -10.20
N SER A 213 14.72 -1.59 -10.68
CA SER A 213 14.91 -0.40 -9.86
C SER A 213 13.78 0.62 -9.96
N ILE A 214 12.89 0.52 -10.96
CA ILE A 214 11.86 1.52 -11.30
C ILE A 214 11.02 1.87 -10.07
N HIS A 215 10.57 0.88 -9.30
CA HIS A 215 9.75 1.14 -8.11
C HIS A 215 10.51 1.83 -6.97
N LYS A 216 11.84 1.62 -6.84
CA LYS A 216 12.69 2.27 -5.83
C LYS A 216 12.95 3.71 -6.21
N GLU A 217 13.14 3.96 -7.51
CA GLU A 217 13.29 5.29 -8.10
C GLU A 217 11.97 6.07 -8.03
N THR A 218 10.85 5.40 -8.32
CA THR A 218 9.50 5.97 -8.22
C THR A 218 9.24 6.50 -6.81
N ILE A 219 9.45 5.68 -5.78
CA ILE A 219 9.26 6.14 -4.40
C ILE A 219 10.34 7.14 -3.94
N CYS A 220 11.52 7.16 -4.58
CA CYS A 220 12.52 8.20 -4.36
C CYS A 220 12.02 9.55 -4.90
N GLU A 221 11.46 9.56 -6.11
CA GLU A 221 10.88 10.74 -6.73
C GLU A 221 9.68 11.26 -5.95
N MET A 222 8.80 10.37 -5.50
CA MET A 222 7.71 10.71 -4.57
C MET A 222 8.23 11.45 -3.34
N SER A 223 9.28 10.92 -2.69
CA SER A 223 9.86 11.57 -1.51
C SER A 223 10.43 12.95 -1.82
N ARG A 224 11.04 13.12 -2.99
CA ARG A 224 11.65 14.38 -3.43
C ARG A 224 10.59 15.42 -3.72
N ASP A 225 9.55 15.05 -4.46
CA ASP A 225 8.47 15.95 -4.84
C ASP A 225 7.68 16.43 -3.60
N LEU A 226 7.29 15.51 -2.71
CA LEU A 226 6.61 15.87 -1.46
C LEU A 226 7.45 16.81 -0.58
N TYR A 227 8.78 16.63 -0.55
CA TYR A 227 9.68 17.58 0.10
C TYR A 227 9.65 18.95 -0.59
N MET A 228 9.72 18.98 -1.94
CA MET A 228 9.72 20.22 -2.72
C MET A 228 8.43 21.02 -2.55
N GLN A 229 7.28 20.38 -2.37
CA GLN A 229 6.03 21.08 -2.06
C GLN A 229 6.13 21.92 -0.78
N ILE A 230 6.73 21.36 0.28
CA ILE A 230 6.98 22.06 1.54
C ILE A 230 8.07 23.13 1.38
N TYR A 231 9.16 22.79 0.69
CA TYR A 231 10.24 23.72 0.41
C TYR A 231 9.75 24.96 -0.35
N ASN A 232 8.90 24.77 -1.37
CA ASN A 232 8.34 25.87 -2.15
C ASN A 232 7.44 26.77 -1.30
N LYS A 233 6.66 26.20 -0.37
CA LYS A 233 5.92 27.01 0.61
C LYS A 233 6.86 27.81 1.50
N MET A 234 7.93 27.19 2.01
CA MET A 234 8.95 27.89 2.81
C MET A 234 9.55 29.06 2.03
N VAL A 235 9.93 28.83 0.77
CA VAL A 235 10.48 29.88 -0.11
C VAL A 235 9.48 31.01 -0.32
N SER A 236 8.20 30.72 -0.52
CA SER A 236 7.16 31.74 -0.73
C SER A 236 6.96 32.66 0.50
N LYS A 237 7.27 32.16 1.70
CA LYS A 237 7.19 32.90 2.96
C LYS A 237 8.51 33.55 3.37
N LYS A 238 9.57 33.36 2.58
CA LYS A 238 10.92 33.83 2.93
C LYS A 238 10.96 35.36 3.01
N PRO A 239 11.34 35.92 4.18
CA PRO A 239 11.45 37.36 4.32
C PRO A 239 12.48 37.95 3.37
N ALA A 240 12.15 39.07 2.74
CA ALA A 240 13.10 39.80 1.91
C ALA A 240 14.32 40.25 2.75
N GLY A 241 15.52 40.06 2.21
CA GLY A 241 16.76 40.48 2.86
C GLY A 241 17.39 39.47 3.83
N ILE A 242 16.74 38.33 4.12
CA ILE A 242 17.32 37.32 5.03
C ILE A 242 18.67 36.78 4.52
N ASP A 243 18.83 36.57 3.21
CA ASP A 243 20.10 36.11 2.64
C ASP A 243 21.23 37.14 2.81
N ALA A 244 20.90 38.44 2.70
CA ALA A 244 21.87 39.51 2.95
C ALA A 244 22.28 39.54 4.44
N TYR A 245 21.33 39.34 5.34
CA TYR A 245 21.59 39.28 6.77
C TYR A 245 22.43 38.05 7.16
N VAL A 246 22.20 36.89 6.55
CA VAL A 246 23.04 35.69 6.73
C VAL A 246 24.48 35.96 6.33
N LYS A 247 24.68 36.63 5.19
CA LYS A 247 26.01 36.98 4.70
C LYS A 247 26.72 37.98 5.63
N GLU A 248 25.98 38.94 6.18
CA GLU A 248 26.50 39.89 7.18
C GLU A 248 26.96 39.17 8.45
N ILE A 249 26.12 38.29 9.02
CA ILE A 249 26.46 37.50 10.21
C ILE A 249 27.66 36.59 9.94
N SER A 250 27.66 35.88 8.82
CA SER A 250 28.76 34.98 8.42
C SER A 250 30.09 35.74 8.38
N SER A 251 30.09 36.92 7.76
CA SER A 251 31.28 37.80 7.68
C SER A 251 31.73 38.27 9.07
N GLY A 252 30.79 38.64 9.94
CA GLY A 252 31.07 39.02 11.32
C GLY A 252 31.69 37.88 12.13
N LEU A 253 31.16 36.66 12.02
CA LEU A 253 31.69 35.46 12.68
C LEU A 253 33.10 35.13 12.21
N ASN A 254 33.36 35.19 10.90
CA ASN A 254 34.69 34.95 10.34
C ASN A 254 35.74 35.89 10.93
N ASN A 255 35.39 37.17 11.10
CA ASN A 255 36.28 38.19 11.69
C ASN A 255 36.58 37.93 13.18
N ILE A 256 35.61 37.40 13.94
CA ILE A 256 35.75 37.14 15.37
C ILE A 256 36.50 35.84 15.63
N LEU A 257 36.14 34.77 14.90
CA LEU A 257 36.70 33.43 15.11
C LEU A 257 38.17 33.31 14.73
N LYS A 258 38.66 34.16 13.80
CA LYS A 258 40.06 34.22 13.37
C LYS A 258 40.65 32.84 13.02
N ILE A 259 39.86 32.00 12.36
CA ILE A 259 40.30 30.66 11.96
C ILE A 259 41.34 30.78 10.85
N GLU A 260 42.56 30.34 11.12
CA GLU A 260 43.63 30.33 10.12
C GLU A 260 43.26 29.45 8.92
N ALA A 261 43.55 29.96 7.71
CA ALA A 261 43.31 29.29 6.44
C ALA A 261 41.86 28.80 6.25
N LEU A 262 40.87 29.59 6.68
CA LEU A 262 39.45 29.23 6.64
C LEU A 262 38.98 28.78 5.25
N GLU A 263 39.34 29.50 4.18
CA GLU A 263 38.93 29.16 2.81
C GLU A 263 39.44 27.77 2.39
N LEU A 264 40.69 27.44 2.72
CA LEU A 264 41.33 26.14 2.46
C LEU A 264 40.70 25.01 3.30
N LYS A 265 40.26 25.33 4.51
CA LYS A 265 39.54 24.38 5.37
C LYS A 265 38.10 24.15 4.88
N ALA A 266 37.45 25.16 4.32
CA ALA A 266 36.11 25.06 3.76
C ALA A 266 36.05 24.19 2.49
N THR A 267 37.11 24.13 1.68
CA THR A 267 37.17 23.23 0.52
C THR A 267 37.36 21.75 0.88
N THR A 268 37.92 21.47 2.06
CA THR A 268 38.19 20.11 2.54
C THR A 268 37.13 19.60 3.51
N ASN A 269 36.46 20.50 4.22
CA ASN A 269 35.41 20.16 5.17
C ASN A 269 34.32 21.25 5.23
N ASN A 270 33.10 20.86 4.84
CA ASN A 270 31.94 21.75 4.76
C ASN A 270 31.53 22.39 6.11
N ILE A 271 32.02 21.89 7.25
CA ILE A 271 31.80 22.51 8.57
C ILE A 271 32.36 23.94 8.61
N PHE A 272 33.45 24.22 7.89
CA PHE A 272 34.05 25.56 7.85
C PHE A 272 33.31 26.54 6.92
N ASN A 273 32.32 26.06 6.15
CA ASN A 273 31.47 26.93 5.35
C ASN A 273 30.36 27.56 6.22
N ILE A 274 30.70 28.62 6.97
CA ILE A 274 29.80 29.24 7.95
C ILE A 274 28.52 29.77 7.30
N GLU A 275 28.63 30.44 6.14
CA GLU A 275 27.47 30.99 5.42
C GLU A 275 26.46 29.90 5.06
N ASP A 276 26.94 28.80 4.47
CA ASP A 276 26.10 27.69 4.01
C ASP A 276 25.44 26.94 5.19
N ASN A 277 26.17 26.78 6.31
CA ASN A 277 25.62 26.19 7.53
C ASN A 277 24.56 27.09 8.18
N LEU A 278 24.77 28.41 8.23
CA LEU A 278 23.76 29.35 8.72
C LEU A 278 22.51 29.35 7.84
N LYS A 279 22.69 29.35 6.52
CA LYS A 279 21.59 29.30 5.55
C LYS A 279 20.74 28.05 5.75
N LYS A 280 21.35 26.87 5.86
CA LYS A 280 20.65 25.60 6.13
C LYS A 280 19.86 25.64 7.43
N ASN A 281 20.45 26.16 8.51
CA ASN A 281 19.74 26.29 9.79
C ASN A 281 18.52 27.21 9.70
N ILE A 282 18.61 28.32 8.97
CA ILE A 282 17.47 29.23 8.76
C ILE A 282 16.39 28.57 7.91
N GLU A 283 16.77 27.92 6.81
CA GLU A 283 15.82 27.14 5.99
C GLU A 283 15.11 26.07 6.83
N ASN A 284 15.82 25.40 7.75
CA ASN A 284 15.24 24.42 8.67
C ASN A 284 14.22 25.04 9.63
N ILE A 285 14.56 26.17 10.24
CA ILE A 285 13.65 26.90 11.14
C ILE A 285 12.36 27.27 10.38
N MET A 286 12.50 27.77 9.15
CA MET A 286 11.35 28.18 8.35
C MET A 286 10.53 26.99 7.83
N MET A 287 11.15 25.87 7.48
CA MET A 287 10.42 24.65 7.16
C MET A 287 9.64 24.14 8.37
N ALA A 288 10.24 24.15 9.56
CA ALA A 288 9.55 23.77 10.79
C ALA A 288 8.33 24.65 11.06
N ASP A 289 8.42 25.96 10.77
CA ASP A 289 7.29 26.90 10.86
C ASP A 289 6.15 26.54 9.88
N VAL A 290 6.49 26.27 8.60
CA VAL A 290 5.50 25.77 7.61
C VAL A 290 4.81 24.50 8.12
N MET A 291 5.58 23.56 8.67
CA MET A 291 5.05 22.29 9.17
C MET A 291 4.19 22.47 10.43
N TYR A 292 4.55 23.42 11.30
CA TYR A 292 3.75 23.78 12.48
C TYR A 292 2.39 24.36 12.07
N GLU A 293 2.36 25.25 11.09
CA GLU A 293 1.10 25.77 10.54
C GLU A 293 0.24 24.68 9.89
N MET A 294 0.86 23.74 9.18
CA MET A 294 0.14 22.59 8.60
C MET A 294 -0.52 21.72 9.68
N LYS A 295 0.13 21.52 10.84
CA LYS A 295 -0.50 20.80 11.96
C LYS A 295 -1.74 21.54 12.49
N ASN A 296 -1.82 22.86 12.29
CA ASN A 296 -2.83 23.74 12.86
C ASN A 296 -3.92 24.21 11.87
N GLY A 297 -3.93 23.78 10.60
CA GLY A 297 -5.16 23.84 9.80
C GLY A 297 -5.07 24.01 8.29
N SER A 298 -3.93 24.36 7.67
CA SER A 298 -3.86 24.51 6.21
C SER A 298 -2.84 23.57 5.55
N TYR A 299 -3.35 22.66 4.73
CA TYR A 299 -2.57 21.78 3.86
C TYR A 299 -2.53 22.28 2.41
N GLU A 300 -3.09 23.46 2.09
CA GLU A 300 -3.36 23.89 0.73
C GLU A 300 -2.12 23.84 -0.18
N GLY A 301 -2.11 23.00 -1.22
CA GLY A 301 -0.96 22.81 -2.11
C GLY A 301 0.14 21.88 -1.58
N ILE A 302 -0.15 21.08 -0.54
CA ILE A 302 0.68 19.95 -0.13
C ILE A 302 -0.15 18.67 -0.16
N GLN A 303 0.24 17.74 -1.02
CA GLN A 303 -0.49 16.51 -1.27
C GLN A 303 -0.29 15.48 -0.17
N GLY A 304 0.91 15.44 0.41
CA GLY A 304 1.28 14.47 1.41
C GLY A 304 2.57 14.80 2.15
N VAL A 305 2.85 14.03 3.20
CA VAL A 305 4.06 14.17 4.01
C VAL A 305 4.72 12.82 4.23
N VAL A 306 6.05 12.77 4.13
CA VAL A 306 6.83 11.56 4.39
C VAL A 306 7.04 11.42 5.90
N THR A 307 6.69 10.25 6.45
CA THR A 307 6.82 9.93 7.89
C THR A 307 7.88 8.87 8.16
N TYR A 308 8.31 8.16 7.11
CA TYR A 308 9.37 7.16 7.19
C TYR A 308 10.04 6.99 5.83
N LEU A 309 11.36 6.82 5.84
CA LEU A 309 12.06 6.23 4.69
C LEU A 309 13.15 5.27 5.11
N LYS A 310 13.45 4.32 4.23
CA LYS A 310 14.61 3.44 4.30
C LYS A 310 15.30 3.43 2.95
N PHE A 311 16.59 3.76 2.93
CA PHE A 311 17.40 3.69 1.73
C PHE A 311 18.73 2.98 2.02
N LYS A 312 19.48 2.67 0.96
CA LYS A 312 20.82 2.12 1.04
C LYS A 312 21.69 2.93 0.09
N ASP A 313 22.73 3.58 0.62
CA ASP A 313 23.70 4.22 -0.26
C ASP A 313 24.61 3.17 -0.93
N GLY A 314 25.17 3.51 -2.08
CA GLY A 314 26.09 2.63 -2.83
C GLY A 314 27.38 2.27 -2.07
N LYS A 315 27.57 2.75 -0.83
CA LYS A 315 28.73 2.53 0.04
C LYS A 315 28.42 1.66 1.27
N HIS A 316 27.29 0.94 1.27
CA HIS A 316 26.83 0.00 2.30
C HIS A 316 26.17 0.61 3.55
N ILE A 317 25.87 1.91 3.58
CA ILE A 317 25.10 2.50 4.68
C ILE A 317 23.61 2.29 4.39
N SER A 318 22.95 1.43 5.17
CA SER A 318 21.49 1.39 5.22
C SER A 318 21.02 2.33 6.32
N ALA A 319 20.33 3.39 5.92
CA ALA A 319 19.77 4.36 6.85
C ALA A 319 18.24 4.23 6.90
N ARG A 320 17.69 4.49 8.09
CA ARG A 320 16.25 4.54 8.33
C ARG A 320 15.94 5.85 9.04
N LEU A 321 15.04 6.62 8.46
CA LEU A 321 14.52 7.86 9.01
C LEU A 321 13.07 7.62 9.38
N LYS A 322 12.69 8.07 10.56
CA LYS A 322 11.34 7.86 11.08
C LYS A 322 10.97 9.08 11.90
N GLY A 323 9.82 9.67 11.59
CA GLY A 323 9.28 10.77 12.37
C GLY A 323 8.86 10.32 13.76
N GLU A 324 8.68 11.29 14.64
CA GLU A 324 8.19 11.05 15.99
C GLU A 324 6.84 10.31 15.95
N ASN A 325 6.63 9.39 16.90
CA ASN A 325 5.46 8.51 16.97
C ASN A 325 5.14 7.69 15.71
N CYS A 326 6.08 7.59 14.76
CA CYS A 326 5.87 7.08 13.40
C CYS A 326 4.90 7.90 12.54
N CYS A 327 4.31 8.98 13.03
CA CYS A 327 3.22 9.68 12.34
C CYS A 327 3.59 11.12 11.98
N ASP A 328 4.58 11.67 12.66
CA ASP A 328 5.09 12.98 12.33
C ASP A 328 5.92 12.94 11.05
N PRO A 329 5.92 14.03 10.26
CA PRO A 329 6.79 14.16 9.12
C PRO A 329 8.26 14.07 9.51
N ILE A 330 9.12 13.71 8.56
CA ILE A 330 10.58 13.65 8.77
C ILE A 330 11.29 14.94 8.35
N PHE A 331 10.62 15.79 7.57
CA PHE A 331 11.23 16.92 6.88
C PHE A 331 11.63 18.09 7.78
N ASP A 332 11.17 18.11 9.04
CA ASP A 332 11.57 19.07 10.06
C ASP A 332 12.65 18.52 11.01
N SER A 333 13.14 17.30 10.77
CA SER A 333 14.18 16.67 11.61
C SER A 333 15.60 17.02 11.15
N GLU A 334 16.49 17.30 12.12
CA GLU A 334 17.93 17.48 11.88
C GLU A 334 18.54 16.28 11.15
N THR A 335 18.07 15.08 11.45
CA THR A 335 18.56 13.83 10.84
C THR A 335 18.22 13.74 9.36
N TYR A 336 17.03 14.16 8.94
CA TYR A 336 16.69 14.20 7.52
C TYR A 336 17.60 15.17 6.77
N MET A 337 17.88 16.34 7.35
CA MET A 337 18.76 17.34 6.72
C MET A 337 20.17 16.85 6.52
N ALA A 338 20.73 16.19 7.55
CA ALA A 338 22.05 15.59 7.46
C ALA A 338 22.13 14.49 6.39
N LEU A 339 21.04 13.77 6.14
CA LEU A 339 20.97 12.66 5.19
C LEU A 339 20.41 13.03 3.82
N ARG A 340 19.89 14.26 3.64
CA ARG A 340 19.20 14.68 2.42
C ARG A 340 20.03 14.43 1.16
N SER A 341 21.27 14.93 1.13
CA SER A 341 22.16 14.73 -0.01
C SER A 341 22.48 13.26 -0.25
N ALA A 342 22.55 12.43 0.80
CA ALA A 342 22.77 11.00 0.65
C ALA A 342 21.54 10.29 0.06
N ILE A 343 20.33 10.73 0.42
CA ILE A 343 19.07 10.23 -0.15
C ILE A 343 18.98 10.62 -1.63
N GLU A 344 19.23 11.88 -1.95
CA GLU A 344 19.22 12.39 -3.33
C GLU A 344 20.27 11.67 -4.20
N ASN A 345 21.48 11.45 -3.67
CA ASN A 345 22.54 10.72 -4.37
C ASN A 345 22.26 9.22 -4.52
N ALA A 346 21.48 8.62 -3.62
CA ALA A 346 21.15 7.21 -3.71
C ALA A 346 20.19 6.92 -4.87
N GLN A 347 19.39 7.91 -5.28
CA GLN A 347 18.36 7.83 -6.33
C GLN A 347 17.31 6.72 -6.15
N GLN A 348 17.43 5.92 -5.10
CA GLN A 348 16.65 4.72 -4.84
C GLN A 348 16.32 4.63 -3.35
N ILE A 349 15.04 4.44 -3.04
CA ILE A 349 14.55 4.20 -1.68
C ILE A 349 13.95 2.79 -1.67
N GLN A 350 14.17 2.03 -0.58
CA GLN A 350 13.63 0.68 -0.42
C GLN A 350 12.21 0.70 0.15
N ARG A 351 11.91 1.66 1.04
CA ARG A 351 10.61 1.78 1.68
C ARG A 351 10.32 3.24 2.01
N LEU A 352 9.11 3.68 1.70
CA LEU A 352 8.61 5.03 1.95
C LEU A 352 7.25 4.95 2.64
N ALA A 353 7.05 5.64 3.76
CA ALA A 353 5.72 5.84 4.33
C ALA A 353 5.27 7.28 4.18
N VAL A 354 4.08 7.45 3.60
CA VAL A 354 3.45 8.74 3.29
C VAL A 354 2.13 8.83 4.03
N VAL A 355 1.81 10.03 4.50
CA VAL A 355 0.45 10.41 4.89
C VAL A 355 -0.08 11.32 3.80
N TRP A 356 -1.05 10.84 3.04
CA TRP A 356 -1.77 11.61 2.03
C TRP A 356 -2.84 12.47 2.69
N LEU A 357 -2.99 13.71 2.20
CA LEU A 357 -3.75 14.77 2.88
C LEU A 357 -4.94 15.31 2.06
N GLU A 358 -5.04 15.00 0.77
CA GLU A 358 -6.04 15.60 -0.13
C GLU A 358 -7.40 14.88 -0.10
N GLU A 359 -7.45 13.61 -0.52
CA GLU A 359 -8.71 12.91 -0.78
C GLU A 359 -9.35 12.31 0.50
N PHE A 360 -8.51 11.88 1.44
CA PHE A 360 -8.94 11.19 2.65
C PHE A 360 -8.35 11.85 3.89
N ASP A 361 -9.08 11.79 5.01
CA ASP A 361 -8.55 12.22 6.30
C ASP A 361 -7.33 11.37 6.69
N LYS A 362 -6.14 11.93 6.41
CA LYS A 362 -4.81 11.42 6.75
C LYS A 362 -4.61 9.94 6.40
N LEU A 363 -4.75 9.61 5.13
CA LEU A 363 -4.51 8.24 4.64
C LEU A 363 -3.02 7.91 4.71
N ARG A 364 -2.66 7.10 5.70
CA ARG A 364 -1.28 6.64 5.88
C ARG A 364 -1.03 5.31 5.17
N VAL A 365 0.00 5.31 4.32
CA VAL A 365 0.41 4.17 3.48
C VAL A 365 1.92 3.98 3.54
N THR A 366 2.39 2.74 3.47
CA THR A 366 3.80 2.42 3.17
C THR A 366 3.91 1.76 1.81
N TYR A 367 4.76 2.32 0.96
CA TYR A 367 5.24 1.70 -0.28
C TYR A 367 6.56 1.00 0.02
N ASP A 368 6.60 -0.31 -0.20
CA ASP A 368 7.78 -1.15 0.01
C ASP A 368 8.20 -1.78 -1.32
N ALA A 369 9.38 -1.36 -1.77
CA ALA A 369 10.02 -1.75 -3.01
C ALA A 369 11.25 -2.64 -2.73
N THR A 370 11.26 -3.37 -1.61
CA THR A 370 12.36 -4.29 -1.28
C THR A 370 12.35 -5.56 -2.14
N ASP A 371 11.18 -5.98 -2.63
CA ASP A 371 11.01 -7.17 -3.46
C ASP A 371 10.88 -6.76 -4.94
N ASP A 372 11.91 -7.01 -5.74
CA ASP A 372 11.98 -6.59 -7.14
C ASP A 372 10.80 -7.10 -8.00
N GLU A 373 10.12 -8.18 -7.59
CA GLU A 373 8.97 -8.72 -8.34
C GLU A 373 7.66 -7.95 -8.10
N CYS A 374 7.54 -7.15 -7.02
CA CYS A 374 6.29 -6.50 -6.67
C CYS A 374 6.42 -5.16 -5.95
N LEU A 375 5.38 -4.36 -6.04
CA LEU A 375 5.15 -3.25 -5.11
C LEU A 375 4.26 -3.74 -3.98
N ASN A 376 4.75 -3.68 -2.73
CA ASN A 376 3.91 -3.90 -1.56
C ASN A 376 3.42 -2.55 -1.00
N ILE A 377 2.10 -2.44 -0.84
CA ILE A 377 1.41 -1.29 -0.29
C ILE A 377 0.75 -1.70 1.04
N HIS A 378 1.24 -1.16 2.15
CA HIS A 378 0.71 -1.41 3.48
C HIS A 378 -0.15 -0.25 3.98
N PHE A 379 -1.39 -0.55 4.39
CA PHE A 379 -2.35 0.41 4.94
C PHE A 379 -2.42 0.32 6.45
N TYR A 380 -2.37 1.47 7.14
CA TYR A 380 -2.43 1.49 8.61
C TYR A 380 -3.86 1.44 9.17
N LYS A 381 -4.87 1.63 8.32
CA LYS A 381 -6.29 1.43 8.63
C LYS A 381 -6.87 0.30 7.78
N ASN A 382 -8.09 -0.11 8.11
CA ASN A 382 -8.83 -1.09 7.31
C ASN A 382 -9.09 -0.51 5.92
N LEU A 383 -8.82 -1.29 4.88
CA LEU A 383 -8.75 -0.84 3.49
C LEU A 383 -10.16 -0.73 2.88
N SER A 384 -10.47 0.41 2.25
CA SER A 384 -11.59 0.53 1.31
C SER A 384 -11.12 0.37 -0.15
N SER A 385 -12.06 0.19 -1.09
CA SER A 385 -11.70 0.11 -2.51
C SER A 385 -11.16 1.44 -3.03
N GLU A 386 -11.75 2.54 -2.60
CA GLU A 386 -11.40 3.90 -3.00
C GLU A 386 -10.01 4.29 -2.47
N GLU A 387 -9.73 3.98 -1.20
CA GLU A 387 -8.42 4.21 -0.58
C GLU A 387 -7.31 3.40 -1.25
N PHE A 388 -7.62 2.17 -1.66
CA PHE A 388 -6.70 1.33 -2.42
C PHE A 388 -6.36 1.95 -3.78
N GLU A 389 -7.38 2.29 -4.58
CA GLU A 389 -7.18 2.83 -5.93
C GLU A 389 -6.46 4.18 -5.86
N TYR A 390 -6.81 5.04 -4.90
CA TYR A 390 -6.12 6.32 -4.70
C TYR A 390 -4.63 6.11 -4.38
N ALA A 391 -4.29 5.30 -3.37
CA ALA A 391 -2.89 5.08 -3.01
C ALA A 391 -2.07 4.44 -4.14
N LEU A 392 -2.68 3.56 -4.94
CA LEU A 392 -2.03 2.99 -6.12
C LEU A 392 -1.90 4.02 -7.26
N GLN A 393 -2.91 4.87 -7.46
CA GLN A 393 -2.88 5.94 -8.47
C GLN A 393 -1.76 6.92 -8.18
N GLU A 394 -1.66 7.41 -6.94
CA GLU A 394 -0.58 8.31 -6.51
C GLU A 394 0.78 7.73 -6.90
N TYR A 395 1.05 6.47 -6.55
CA TYR A 395 2.30 5.81 -6.96
C TYR A 395 2.48 5.75 -8.50
N ARG A 396 1.42 5.40 -9.24
CA ARG A 396 1.49 5.24 -10.71
C ARG A 396 1.70 6.55 -11.44
N GLU A 397 1.28 7.69 -10.88
CA GLU A 397 1.55 9.01 -11.47
C GLU A 397 3.06 9.30 -11.50
N TYR A 398 3.76 9.02 -10.41
CA TYR A 398 5.23 9.12 -10.37
C TYR A 398 5.91 8.07 -11.25
N GLU A 399 5.41 6.83 -11.26
CA GLU A 399 5.99 5.75 -12.07
C GLU A 399 5.98 6.07 -13.58
N LYS A 400 4.89 6.67 -14.08
CA LYS A 400 4.80 7.13 -15.47
C LYS A 400 5.85 8.19 -15.79
N GLY A 401 6.10 9.11 -14.85
CA GLY A 401 7.12 10.15 -15.00
C GLY A 401 8.54 9.59 -15.09
N ILE A 402 8.83 8.48 -14.41
CA ILE A 402 10.13 7.77 -14.51
C ILE A 402 10.26 7.08 -15.86
N LYS A 403 9.27 6.25 -16.25
CA LYS A 403 9.30 5.50 -17.52
C LYS A 403 9.48 6.40 -18.75
N ASN A 404 8.77 7.54 -18.78
CA ASN A 404 8.90 8.50 -19.89
C ASN A 404 10.31 9.12 -20.00
N LYS A 405 11.04 9.26 -18.88
CA LYS A 405 12.43 9.75 -18.90
C LYS A 405 13.37 8.69 -19.48
N ASP A 406 13.22 7.43 -19.06
CA ASP A 406 14.05 6.34 -19.54
C ASP A 406 13.87 6.08 -21.04
N ASP A 407 12.63 6.12 -21.54
CA ASP A 407 12.32 5.98 -22.97
C ASP A 407 12.99 7.11 -23.79
N SER A 408 12.97 8.36 -23.29
CA SER A 408 13.60 9.49 -23.97
C SER A 408 15.14 9.40 -24.01
N LEU A 409 15.76 8.85 -22.96
CA LEU A 409 17.20 8.60 -22.90
C LEU A 409 17.63 7.52 -23.91
N PHE A 410 16.86 6.44 -24.01
CA PHE A 410 17.09 5.37 -25.01
C PHE A 410 16.94 5.85 -26.46
N GLU A 411 15.96 6.72 -26.74
CA GLU A 411 15.80 7.32 -28.06
C GLU A 411 16.97 8.26 -28.43
N MET A 412 17.52 8.99 -27.46
CA MET A 412 18.67 9.86 -27.69
C MET A 412 19.97 9.06 -27.90
N GLU A 413 20.17 7.96 -27.18
CA GLU A 413 21.35 7.10 -27.36
C GLU A 413 21.31 6.31 -28.68
N SER A 414 20.11 5.89 -29.13
CA SER A 414 19.97 5.21 -30.42
C SER A 414 20.13 6.12 -31.65
N GLN A 415 19.96 7.44 -31.50
CA GLN A 415 20.23 8.44 -32.54
C GLN A 415 21.70 8.91 -32.56
N ALA A 416 22.48 8.57 -31.55
CA ALA A 416 23.91 8.90 -31.44
C ALA A 416 24.84 7.76 -31.92
N GLN A 417 24.29 6.61 -32.30
CA GLN A 417 24.96 5.51 -33.00
C GLN A 417 24.66 5.55 -34.50
#